data_AF-A0A535AE15-F1
#
_entry.id   AF-A0A535AE15-F1
#
_cell.length_a   1.000
_cell.length_b   1.000
_cell.length_c   1.000
_cell.angle_alpha   90.00
_cell.angle_beta   90.00
_cell.angle_gamma   90.00
#
_symmetry.space_group_name_H-M   'P 1'
#
loop_
_entity.id
_entity.type
_entity.pdbx_description
1 polymer ?
#
loop_
_entity_poly.entity_id
_entity_poly.type
_entity_poly.pdbx_seq_one_letter_code
_entity_poly.pdbx_strand_id
1 'polypeptide(L)' 'MKGLALVLIVGGWVMAVGGLVATEAMMVRTGAALAGLAVSLAGIGALNNAHVANAFWKGKAR' A
#
# COMPACT_ATOMS: atom_id res chain seq x y z
N MET A 1 5.49 -12.49 2.05
CA MET A 1 4.86 -11.51 1.13
C MET A 1 3.65 -10.79 1.73
N LYS A 2 2.68 -11.48 2.36
CA LYS A 2 1.47 -10.82 2.92
C LYS A 2 1.77 -9.73 3.97
N GLY A 3 2.71 -9.98 4.88
CA GLY A 3 3.13 -9.00 5.90
C GLY A 3 3.74 -7.74 5.29
N LEU A 4 4.67 -7.89 4.33
CA LEU A 4 5.25 -6.75 3.60
C LEU A 4 4.18 -5.92 2.87
N ALA A 5 3.21 -6.59 2.24
CA ALA A 5 2.12 -5.91 1.55
C ALA A 5 1.24 -5.09 2.51
N LEU A 6 0.93 -5.61 3.70
CA LEU A 6 0.23 -4.87 4.74
C LEU A 6 1.04 -3.68 5.26
N VAL A 7 2.34 -3.85 5.45
CA VAL A 7 3.25 -2.75 5.85
C VAL A 7 3.26 -1.64 4.79
N LEU A 8 3.24 -1.98 3.50
CA LEU A 8 3.15 -0.99 2.43
C LEU A 8 1.79 -0.25 2.43
N ILE A 9 0.69 -0.96 2.66
CA ILE A 9 -0.64 -0.34 2.75
C ILE A 9 -0.73 0.64 3.93
N VAL A 10 -0.33 0.19 5.12
CA VAL A 10 -0.39 1.02 6.32
C VAL A 10 0.67 2.13 6.25
N GLY A 11 1.88 1.82 5.78
CA GLY A 11 2.97 2.78 5.63
C GLY A 11 2.63 3.89 4.63
N GLY A 12 2.02 3.56 3.49
CA GLY A 12 1.54 4.54 2.53
C GLY A 12 0.47 5.46 3.12
N TRP A 13 -0.47 4.91 3.90
CA TRP A 13 -1.46 5.70 4.63
C TRP A 13 -0.80 6.65 5.66
N VAL A 14 0.13 6.14 6.48
CA VAL A 14 0.85 6.96 7.46
C VAL A 14 1.63 8.07 6.76
N MET A 15 2.23 7.80 5.60
CA MET A 15 2.98 8.80 4.85
C MET A 15 2.07 9.91 4.32
N ALA A 16 0.87 9.56 3.82
CA ALA A 16 -0.12 10.53 3.37
C ALA A 16 -0.64 11.41 4.52
N VAL A 17 -1.01 10.80 5.66
CA VAL A 17 -1.51 11.52 6.84
C VAL A 17 -0.40 12.33 7.50
N GLY A 18 0.79 11.75 7.64
CA GLY A 18 1.95 12.41 8.21
C GLY A 18 2.37 13.64 7.40
N GLY A 19 2.32 13.58 6.07
CA GLY A 19 2.55 14.73 5.21
C GLY A 19 1.50 15.84 5.37
N LEU A 20 0.27 15.49 5.74
CA LEU A 20 -0.77 16.49 6.06
C LEU A 20 -0.46 17.26 7.35
N VAL A 21 0.05 16.54 8.36
CA VAL A 21 0.35 17.07 9.70
C VAL A 21 1.68 17.82 9.74
N ALA A 22 2.69 17.38 8.98
CA ALA A 22 4.05 17.88 9.09
C ALA A 22 4.28 19.28 8.45
N THR A 23 3.37 19.76 7.61
CA THR A 23 3.57 21.01 6.88
C THR A 23 2.26 21.69 6.50
N GLU A 24 2.27 23.02 6.44
CA GLU A 24 1.15 23.84 5.94
C GLU A 24 1.20 24.08 4.42
N ALA A 25 2.35 23.79 3.79
CA ALA A 25 2.53 24.03 2.37
C ALA A 25 1.70 23.04 1.54
N MET A 26 0.67 23.56 0.85
CA MET A 26 -0.29 22.73 0.12
C MET A 26 0.37 21.83 -0.94
N MET A 27 1.41 22.31 -1.63
CA MET A 27 2.13 21.51 -2.62
C MET A 27 2.81 20.29 -1.99
N VAL A 28 3.35 20.43 -0.78
CA VAL A 28 4.02 19.34 -0.06
C VAL A 28 2.99 18.35 0.49
N ARG A 29 1.86 18.84 1.03
CA ARG A 29 0.72 17.99 1.46
C ARG A 29 0.23 17.10 0.32
N THR A 30 0.01 17.70 -0.85
CA THR A 30 -0.43 16.97 -2.05
C THR A 30 0.62 15.96 -2.50
N GLY A 31 1.90 16.34 -2.51
CA GLY A 31 2.99 15.42 -2.86
C GLY A 31 3.07 14.21 -1.94
N ALA A 32 3.01 14.42 -0.62
CA ALA A 32 3.03 13.35 0.36
C ALA A 32 1.78 12.45 0.28
N ALA A 33 0.59 13.03 0.04
CA ALA A 33 -0.63 12.27 -0.15
C ALA A 33 -0.55 11.37 -1.41
N LEU A 34 -0.04 11.89 -2.52
CA LEU A 34 0.15 11.12 -3.75
C LEU A 34 1.19 10.02 -3.58
N ALA A 35 2.33 10.31 -2.94
CA ALA A 35 3.36 9.32 -2.65
C ALA A 35 2.82 8.21 -1.74
N GLY A 36 2.12 8.57 -0.67
CA GLY A 36 1.49 7.61 0.23
C GLY A 36 0.44 6.73 -0.46
N LEU A 37 -0.40 7.33 -1.32
CA LEU A 37 -1.38 6.60 -2.12
C LEU A 37 -0.71 5.61 -3.09
N ALA A 38 0.35 6.01 -3.78
CA ALA A 38 1.10 5.14 -4.67
C ALA A 38 1.70 3.93 -3.93
N VAL A 39 2.27 4.15 -2.74
CA VAL A 39 2.81 3.08 -1.88
C VAL A 39 1.71 2.13 -1.43
N SER A 40 0.55 2.65 -1.02
CA SER A 40 -0.59 1.82 -0.63
C SER A 40 -1.13 0.98 -1.78
N LEU A 41 -1.24 1.55 -2.98
CA LEU A 41 -1.67 0.81 -4.16
C LEU A 41 -0.70 -0.31 -4.54
N ALA A 42 0.62 -0.06 -4.44
CA ALA A 42 1.63 -1.10 -4.64
C ALA A 42 1.48 -2.23 -3.61
N GLY A 43 1.20 -1.90 -2.35
CA GLY A 43 0.89 -2.87 -1.29
C GLY A 43 -0.37 -3.70 -1.60
N ILE A 44 -1.45 -3.08 -2.07
CA ILE A 44 -2.67 -3.77 -2.49
C ILE A 44 -2.37 -4.73 -3.66
N GLY A 45 -1.61 -4.29 -4.67
CA GLY A 45 -1.21 -5.14 -5.79
C GLY A 45 -0.42 -6.36 -5.34
N ALA A 46 0.55 -6.17 -4.43
CA ALA A 46 1.33 -7.27 -3.85
C ALA A 46 0.45 -8.22 -3.02
N LEU A 47 -0.51 -7.68 -2.26
CA LEU A 47 -1.45 -8.48 -1.47
C LEU A 47 -2.39 -9.29 -2.37
N ASN A 48 -2.89 -8.69 -3.45
CA ASN A 48 -3.76 -9.34 -4.43
C ASN A 48 -3.02 -10.50 -5.12
N ASN A 49 -1.79 -10.28 -5.58
CA ASN A 49 -0.96 -11.34 -6.16
C ASN A 49 -0.73 -12.48 -5.17
N ALA A 50 -0.48 -12.18 -3.88
CA ALA A 50 -0.33 -13.20 -2.85
C ALA A 50 -1.63 -13.98 -2.57
N HIS A 51 -2.81 -13.36 -2.71
CA HIS A 51 -4.10 -14.06 -2.60
C HIS A 51 -4.38 -14.93 -3.82
N VAL A 52 -4.18 -14.40 -5.03
CA VAL A 52 -4.31 -15.15 -6.28
C VAL A 52 -3.37 -16.35 -6.34
N ALA A 53 -2.16 -16.24 -5.79
CA ALA A 53 -1.21 -17.36 -5.69
C ALA A 53 -1.70 -18.51 -4.79
N ASN A 54 -2.46 -18.19 -3.73
CA ASN A 54 -3.01 -19.16 -2.78
C ASN A 54 -4.50 -19.43 -2.99
N ALA A 55 -5.04 -19.06 -4.16
CA ALA A 55 -6.47 -19.15 -4.40
C ALA A 55 -6.90 -20.62 -4.50
N PHE A 56 -7.98 -20.97 -3.81
CA PHE A 56 -8.47 -22.36 -3.72
C PHE A 56 -8.75 -23.00 -5.09
N TRP A 57 -9.12 -22.20 -6.08
CA TRP A 57 -9.41 -22.62 -7.45
C TRP A 57 -8.17 -22.85 -8.32
N LYS A 58 -6.97 -22.41 -7.90
CA LYS A 58 -5.71 -22.75 -8.58
C LYS A 58 -5.24 -24.18 -8.32
N GLY A 59 -5.99 -24.94 -7.52
CA GLY A 59 -5.81 -26.36 -7.36
C GLY A 59 -4.60 -26.69 -6.50
N LYS A 60 -4.78 -27.70 -5.64
CA LYS A 60 -3.72 -28.64 -5.28
C LYS A 60 -3.07 -29.11 -6.59
N ALA A 61 -1.98 -28.48 -7.02
CA ALA A 61 -0.97 -29.17 -7.80
C ALA A 61 -0.19 -30.02 -6.79
N ARG A 62 -0.81 -31.11 -6.35
CA ARG A 62 -0.17 -32.19 -5.59
C ARG A 62 -0.52 -33.49 -6.28
#